data_AF-A0A966RDB9-F1
#
_entry.id   AF-A0A966RDB9-F1
#
_cell.length_a   1.000
_cell.length_b   1.000
_cell.length_c   1.000
_cell.angle_alpha   90.00
_cell.angle_beta   90.00
_cell.angle_gamma   90.00
#
_symmetry.space_group_name_H-M   'P 1'
#
loop_
_entity.id
_entity.type
_entity.pdbx_description
1 polymer ?
#
loop_
_entity_poly.entity_id
_entity_poly.type
_entity_poly.pdbx_seq_one_letter_code
_entity_poly.pdbx_strand_id
1 'polypeptide(L)'
;MTTPELLSKDIVDLQDLEKVQYLQALQSDPAKYAATIQGKSGRILSEVMDSKRAAFAKTAGDMARMMDMNQNSLAALDRSHDMLAMQDHLITQQAAEEGAIKANKDNTRRQVEINNWYYENKRETLFVLQLVLLAMLTVVVILAVAAAGYIGQAAADYLMLFVVVVAGGLWLYRWYYTTYIRDRRFWSRRYFSEDGKVAPPSGQLCIGAGAQ
;
A
#
# COMPACT_ATOMS: atom_id res chain seq x y z
N MET A 1 53.24 55.79 5.05
CA MET A 1 52.35 55.69 6.23
C MET A 1 52.33 57.04 6.92
N THR A 2 51.19 57.43 7.51
CA THR A 2 50.90 58.64 8.33
C THR A 2 50.49 59.94 7.61
N THR A 3 49.25 60.02 7.10
CA THR A 3 48.58 61.28 6.73
C THR A 3 47.04 61.35 6.89
N PRO A 4 46.26 60.30 7.28
CA PRO A 4 44.82 60.50 7.57
C PRO A 4 44.49 60.92 9.01
N GLU A 5 45.36 60.64 9.99
CA GLU A 5 45.05 60.81 11.43
C GLU A 5 45.18 62.26 11.92
N LEU A 6 46.05 63.06 11.31
CA LEU A 6 46.26 64.46 11.72
C LEU A 6 45.13 65.37 11.25
N LEU A 7 44.52 65.05 10.10
CA LEU A 7 43.42 65.84 9.55
C LEU A 7 42.12 65.65 10.34
N SER A 8 41.85 64.43 10.85
CA SER A 8 40.71 64.22 11.74
C SER A 8 40.89 64.88 13.11
N LYS A 9 42.14 64.94 13.59
CA LYS A 9 42.46 65.56 14.88
C LYS A 9 42.33 67.09 14.82
N ASP A 10 42.84 67.71 13.75
CA ASP A 10 42.65 69.15 13.50
C ASP A 10 41.17 69.52 13.33
N ILE A 11 40.35 68.68 12.68
CA ILE A 11 38.90 68.94 12.54
C ILE A 11 38.17 68.86 13.89
N VAL A 12 38.53 67.90 14.74
CA VAL A 12 37.96 67.76 16.09
C VAL A 12 38.41 68.92 16.98
N ASP A 13 39.68 69.30 16.92
CA ASP A 13 40.24 70.42 17.68
C ASP A 13 39.64 71.76 17.22
N LEU A 14 39.43 71.97 15.92
CA LEU A 14 38.72 73.14 15.37
C LEU A 14 37.26 73.22 15.83
N GLN A 15 36.54 72.09 15.81
CA GLN A 15 35.17 72.03 16.34
C GLN A 15 35.12 72.34 17.83
N ASP A 16 36.11 71.90 18.60
CA ASP A 16 36.16 72.15 20.04
C ASP A 16 36.56 73.60 20.35
N LEU A 17 37.42 74.21 19.52
CA LEU A 17 37.77 75.63 19.62
C LEU A 17 36.58 76.55 19.26
N GLU A 18 35.82 76.21 18.21
CA GLU A 18 34.56 76.89 17.88
C GLU A 18 33.52 76.75 18.99
N LYS A 19 33.39 75.57 19.62
CA LYS A 19 32.51 75.38 20.78
C LYS A 19 32.93 76.23 21.96
N VAL A 20 34.23 76.33 22.26
CA VAL A 20 34.75 77.15 23.36
C VAL A 20 34.49 78.64 23.10
N GLN A 21 34.73 79.12 21.88
CA GLN A 21 34.41 80.52 21.50
C GLN A 21 32.91 80.80 21.56
N TYR A 22 32.07 79.87 21.10
CA TYR A 22 30.63 79.96 21.20
C TYR A 22 30.15 80.01 22.67
N LEU A 23 30.74 79.19 23.54
CA LEU A 23 30.46 79.19 24.99
C LEU A 23 30.90 80.49 25.68
N GLN A 24 32.04 81.07 25.29
CA GLN A 24 32.48 82.38 25.77
C GLN A 24 31.56 83.51 25.31
N ALA A 25 31.12 83.50 24.05
CA ALA A 25 30.16 84.47 23.50
C ALA A 25 28.76 84.35 24.13
N LEU A 26 28.41 83.16 24.64
CA LEU A 26 27.18 82.92 25.39
C LEU A 26 27.26 83.38 26.86
N GLN A 27 28.44 83.36 27.48
CA GLN A 27 28.63 83.86 28.85
C GLN A 27 28.46 85.38 28.96
N SER A 28 28.70 86.13 27.89
CA SER A 28 28.51 87.59 27.87
C SER A 28 27.05 88.03 27.84
N ASP A 29 26.09 87.12 27.61
CA ASP A 29 24.67 87.47 27.43
C ASP A 29 23.74 86.42 28.09
N PRO A 30 23.44 86.56 29.39
CA PRO A 30 22.77 85.51 30.19
C PRO A 30 21.37 85.12 29.65
N ALA A 31 20.68 86.03 28.97
CA ALA A 31 19.38 85.75 28.33
C ALA A 31 19.51 84.82 27.10
N LYS A 32 20.58 84.94 26.31
CA LYS A 32 20.83 84.07 25.13
C LYS A 32 21.33 82.68 25.53
N TYR A 33 22.06 82.58 26.64
CA TYR A 33 22.47 81.30 27.22
C TYR A 33 21.28 80.48 27.73
N ALA A 34 20.39 81.10 28.51
CA ALA A 34 19.16 80.44 28.97
C ALA A 34 18.29 79.96 27.80
N ALA A 35 18.12 80.79 26.76
CA ALA A 35 17.37 80.41 25.56
C ALA A 35 18.03 79.25 24.78
N THR A 36 19.36 79.22 24.68
CA THR A 36 20.11 78.15 23.99
C THR A 36 20.03 76.82 24.75
N ILE A 37 20.15 76.85 26.08
CA ILE A 37 20.00 75.67 26.92
C ILE A 37 18.57 75.14 26.87
N GLN A 38 17.57 76.02 26.93
CA GLN A 38 16.17 75.62 26.84
C GLN A 38 15.83 75.00 25.47
N GLY A 39 16.37 75.56 24.37
CA GLY A 39 16.24 74.98 23.03
C GLY A 39 16.95 73.63 22.87
N LYS A 40 18.16 73.48 23.42
CA LYS A 40 18.90 72.21 23.39
C LYS A 40 18.24 71.13 24.26
N SER A 41 17.77 71.50 25.45
CA SER A 41 17.04 70.61 26.36
C SER A 41 15.73 70.13 25.72
N GLY A 42 14.97 71.04 25.10
CA GLY A 42 13.76 70.69 24.35
C GLY A 42 14.02 69.72 23.20
N ARG A 43 15.11 69.92 22.44
CA ARG A 43 15.50 69.04 21.33
C ARG A 43 15.94 67.66 21.80
N ILE A 44 16.75 67.58 22.86
CA ILE A 44 17.17 66.30 23.44
C ILE A 44 15.97 65.56 24.00
N LEU A 45 15.06 66.27 24.70
CA LEU A 45 13.85 65.67 25.23
C LEU A 45 12.95 65.13 24.11
N SER A 46 12.75 65.88 23.02
CA SER A 46 11.96 65.40 21.88
C SER A 46 12.62 64.19 21.23
N GLU A 47 13.94 64.21 21.03
CA GLU A 47 14.68 63.10 20.41
C GLU A 47 14.63 61.82 21.26
N VAL A 48 14.75 61.95 22.59
CA VAL A 48 14.60 60.82 23.52
C VAL A 48 13.16 60.29 23.51
N MET A 49 12.16 61.18 23.48
CA MET A 49 10.76 60.77 23.43
C MET A 49 10.41 60.09 22.10
N ASP A 50 10.93 60.58 20.99
CA ASP A 50 10.73 60.00 19.66
C ASP A 50 11.48 58.67 19.52
N SER A 51 12.71 58.58 20.03
CA SER A 51 13.46 57.31 20.08
C SER A 51 12.74 56.27 20.92
N LYS A 52 12.19 56.64 22.09
CA LYS A 52 11.38 55.73 22.91
C LYS A 52 10.11 55.31 22.21
N ARG A 53 9.38 56.23 21.58
CA ARG A 53 8.17 55.91 20.79
C ARG A 53 8.48 54.99 19.63
N ALA A 54 9.56 55.24 18.90
CA ALA A 54 10.02 54.39 17.80
C ALA A 54 10.41 52.99 18.30
N ALA A 55 11.10 52.91 19.45
CA ALA A 55 11.45 51.64 20.07
C ALA A 55 10.21 50.85 20.50
N PHE A 56 9.23 51.49 21.14
CA PHE A 56 7.95 50.83 21.50
C PHE A 56 7.13 50.41 20.29
N ALA A 57 7.04 51.25 19.27
CA ALA A 57 6.34 50.91 18.03
C ALA A 57 7.00 49.72 17.32
N LYS A 58 8.35 49.69 17.31
CA LYS A 58 9.10 48.58 16.74
C LYS A 58 8.91 47.29 17.54
N THR A 59 9.05 47.31 18.87
CA THR A 59 8.89 46.10 19.69
C THR A 59 7.45 45.58 19.65
N ALA A 60 6.45 46.45 19.64
CA ALA A 60 5.06 46.06 19.44
C ALA A 60 4.83 45.43 18.06
N GLY A 61 5.41 46.01 17.01
CA GLY A 61 5.35 45.45 15.65
C GLY A 61 6.07 44.11 15.50
N ASP A 62 7.24 43.96 16.11
CA ASP A 62 8.01 42.71 16.11
C ASP A 62 7.29 41.60 16.90
N MET A 63 6.64 41.94 18.01
CA MET A 63 5.81 41.01 18.79
C MET A 63 4.59 40.54 17.98
N ALA A 64 3.91 41.45 17.27
CA ALA A 64 2.77 41.09 16.42
C ALA A 64 3.20 40.11 15.31
N ARG A 65 4.34 40.38 14.65
CA ARG A 65 4.90 39.48 13.64
C ARG A 65 5.30 38.12 14.20
N MET A 66 5.87 38.07 15.41
CA MET A 66 6.18 36.81 16.08
C MET A 66 4.92 36.02 16.42
N MET A 67 3.84 36.68 16.83
CA MET A 67 2.56 36.05 17.11
C MET A 67 1.95 35.45 15.84
N ASP A 68 1.95 36.20 14.74
CA ASP A 68 1.49 35.71 13.42
C ASP A 68 2.34 34.54 12.92
N MET A 69 3.67 34.64 13.08
CA MET A 69 4.59 33.56 12.71
C MET A 69 4.35 32.31 13.55
N ASN A 70 4.11 32.46 14.86
CA ASN A 70 3.79 31.35 15.74
C ASN A 70 2.47 30.69 15.33
N GLN A 71 1.42 31.49 15.08
CA GLN A 71 0.12 30.99 14.63
C GLN A 71 0.23 30.25 13.29
N ASN A 72 1.00 30.78 12.34
CA ASN A 72 1.24 30.11 11.08
C ASN A 72 2.03 28.80 11.26
N SER A 73 3.01 28.78 12.18
CA SER A 73 3.77 27.56 12.48
C SER A 73 2.88 26.47 13.11
N LEU A 74 1.98 26.85 14.02
CA LEU A 74 1.01 25.94 14.62
C LEU A 74 0.02 25.42 13.58
N ALA A 75 -0.49 26.29 12.71
CA ALA A 75 -1.37 25.87 11.62
C ALA A 75 -0.66 24.92 10.62
N ALA A 76 0.65 25.09 10.39
CA ALA A 76 1.42 24.17 9.56
C ALA A 76 1.64 22.80 10.24
N LEU A 77 1.80 22.79 11.57
CA LEU A 77 1.92 21.58 12.36
C LEU A 77 0.60 20.79 12.38
N ASP A 78 -0.54 21.47 12.56
CA ASP A 78 -1.86 20.83 12.52
C ASP A 78 -2.13 20.18 11.15
N ARG A 79 -1.81 20.86 10.04
CA ARG A 79 -1.93 20.25 8.69
C ARG A 79 -1.04 19.02 8.52
N SER A 80 0.14 19.02 9.15
CA SER A 80 1.04 17.87 9.10
C SER A 80 0.45 16.67 9.85
N HIS A 81 -0.20 16.92 11.00
CA HIS A 81 -0.94 15.87 11.71
C HIS A 81 -2.13 15.35 10.93
N ASP A 82 -2.93 16.23 10.31
CA ASP A 82 -4.05 15.82 9.46
C ASP A 82 -3.59 14.98 8.26
N MET A 83 -2.46 15.36 7.64
CA MET A 83 -1.87 14.59 6.55
C MET A 83 -1.44 13.20 7.01
N LEU A 84 -0.84 13.06 8.19
CA LEU A 84 -0.48 11.77 8.76
C LEU A 84 -1.72 10.92 9.06
N ALA A 85 -2.76 11.51 9.66
CA ALA A 85 -4.02 10.81 9.92
C ALA A 85 -4.70 10.34 8.61
N MET A 86 -4.65 11.16 7.56
CA MET A 86 -5.17 10.78 6.23
C MET A 86 -4.34 9.66 5.59
N GLN A 87 -3.02 9.67 5.74
CA GLN A 87 -2.16 8.58 5.27
C GLN A 87 -2.48 7.27 5.98
N ASP A 88 -2.61 7.28 7.32
CA ASP A 88 -2.99 6.10 8.09
C ASP A 88 -4.37 5.57 7.66
N HIS A 89 -5.32 6.46 7.40
CA HIS A 89 -6.62 6.07 6.89
C HIS A 89 -6.54 5.42 5.49
N LEU A 90 -5.73 5.96 4.59
CA LEU A 90 -5.51 5.37 3.26
C LEU A 90 -4.83 4.02 3.35
N ILE A 91 -3.81 3.86 4.21
CA ILE A 91 -3.11 2.58 4.40
C ILE A 91 -4.05 1.51 4.94
N THR A 92 -4.88 1.87 5.93
CA THR A 92 -5.86 0.92 6.51
C THR A 92 -6.94 0.52 5.51
N GLN A 93 -7.44 1.44 4.69
CA GLN A 93 -8.36 1.12 3.61
C GLN A 93 -7.71 0.22 2.55
N GLN A 94 -6.50 0.53 2.09
CA GLN A 94 -5.78 -0.28 1.12
C GLN A 94 -5.51 -1.70 1.64
N ALA A 95 -5.12 -1.83 2.92
CA ALA A 95 -4.94 -3.15 3.52
C ALA A 95 -6.24 -3.97 3.56
N ALA A 96 -7.38 -3.33 3.82
CA ALA A 96 -8.69 -3.99 3.78
C ALA A 96 -9.07 -4.40 2.34
N GLU A 97 -8.86 -3.54 1.36
CA GLU A 97 -9.10 -3.83 -0.06
C GLU A 97 -8.21 -4.96 -0.57
N GLU A 98 -6.92 -4.97 -0.23
CA GLU A 98 -6.02 -6.07 -0.54
C GLU A 98 -6.51 -7.39 0.04
N GLY A 99 -6.97 -7.38 1.29
CA GLY A 99 -7.56 -8.55 1.94
C GLY A 99 -8.77 -9.07 1.19
N ALA A 100 -9.67 -8.17 0.79
CA ALA A 100 -10.85 -8.50 0.01
C ALA A 100 -10.50 -9.05 -1.39
N ILE A 101 -9.52 -8.46 -2.08
CA ILE A 101 -9.05 -8.92 -3.40
C ILE A 101 -8.44 -10.32 -3.28
N LYS A 102 -7.59 -10.56 -2.27
CA LYS A 102 -6.99 -11.88 -2.02
C LYS A 102 -8.07 -12.93 -1.75
N ALA A 103 -9.02 -12.62 -0.86
CA ALA A 103 -10.14 -13.51 -0.55
C ALA A 103 -11.02 -13.79 -1.79
N ASN A 104 -11.31 -12.77 -2.60
CA ASN A 104 -12.09 -12.93 -3.81
C ASN A 104 -11.37 -13.81 -4.84
N LYS A 105 -10.07 -13.58 -5.06
CA LYS A 105 -9.24 -14.40 -5.94
C LYS A 105 -9.24 -15.88 -5.51
N ASP A 106 -9.08 -16.14 -4.21
CA ASP A 106 -9.12 -17.51 -3.68
C ASP A 106 -10.50 -18.15 -3.82
N ASN A 107 -11.57 -17.39 -3.59
CA ASN A 107 -12.94 -17.86 -3.77
C ASN A 107 -13.24 -18.17 -5.24
N THR A 108 -12.86 -17.30 -6.17
CA THR A 108 -13.02 -17.54 -7.62
C THR A 108 -12.25 -18.77 -8.05
N ARG A 109 -11.00 -18.93 -7.60
CA ARG A 109 -10.20 -20.12 -7.89
C ARG A 109 -10.88 -21.40 -7.40
N ARG A 110 -11.37 -21.41 -6.15
CA ARG A 110 -12.10 -22.55 -5.59
C ARG A 110 -13.39 -22.84 -6.36
N GLN A 111 -14.12 -21.83 -6.79
CA GLN A 111 -15.34 -22.02 -7.59
C GLN A 111 -15.03 -22.70 -8.92
N VAL A 112 -13.95 -22.30 -9.60
CA VAL A 112 -13.50 -22.94 -10.84
C VAL A 112 -13.11 -24.40 -10.57
N GLU A 113 -12.37 -24.68 -9.49
CA GLU A 113 -11.98 -26.03 -9.10
C GLU A 113 -13.21 -26.92 -8.82
N ILE A 114 -14.18 -26.41 -8.06
CA ILE A 114 -15.44 -27.11 -7.76
C ILE A 114 -16.23 -27.37 -9.03
N ASN A 115 -16.38 -26.36 -9.90
CA ASN A 115 -17.16 -26.50 -11.13
C ASN A 115 -16.53 -27.54 -12.06
N ASN A 116 -15.20 -27.50 -12.22
CA ASN A 116 -14.48 -28.48 -13.02
C ASN A 116 -14.67 -29.90 -12.46
N TRP A 117 -14.53 -30.07 -11.13
CA TRP A 117 -14.77 -31.35 -10.48
C TRP A 117 -16.20 -31.87 -10.72
N TYR A 118 -17.19 -30.99 -10.61
CA TYR A 118 -18.60 -31.34 -10.80
C TYR A 118 -18.91 -31.73 -12.24
N TYR A 119 -18.38 -30.99 -13.20
CA TYR A 119 -18.55 -31.25 -14.63
C TYR A 119 -17.98 -32.61 -15.01
N GLU A 120 -16.74 -32.86 -14.62
CA GLU A 120 -16.06 -34.11 -14.95
C GLU A 120 -16.69 -35.33 -14.25
N ASN A 121 -17.13 -35.18 -13.00
CA ASN A 121 -17.84 -36.24 -12.30
C ASN A 121 -19.15 -36.62 -12.97
N LYS A 122 -19.93 -35.63 -13.43
CA LYS A 122 -21.14 -35.88 -14.21
C LYS A 122 -20.83 -36.56 -15.54
N ARG A 123 -19.74 -36.17 -16.21
CA ARG A 123 -19.34 -36.78 -17.49
C ARG A 123 -18.98 -38.26 -17.32
N GLU A 124 -18.20 -38.61 -16.30
CA GLU A 124 -17.84 -40.02 -16.02
C GLU A 124 -19.03 -40.86 -15.57
N THR A 125 -19.94 -40.34 -14.74
CA THR A 125 -21.13 -41.09 -14.34
C THR A 125 -22.04 -41.38 -15.52
N LEU A 126 -22.21 -40.40 -16.42
CA LEU A 126 -22.97 -40.56 -17.65
C LEU A 126 -22.34 -41.63 -18.55
N PHE A 127 -21.02 -41.61 -18.74
CA PHE A 127 -20.30 -42.63 -19.51
C PHE A 127 -20.52 -44.05 -18.96
N VAL A 128 -20.46 -44.24 -17.64
CA VAL A 128 -20.69 -45.56 -17.06
C VAL A 128 -22.15 -46.01 -17.15
N LEU A 129 -23.11 -45.10 -16.98
CA LEU A 129 -24.51 -45.42 -17.21
C LEU A 129 -24.75 -45.87 -18.67
N GLN A 130 -24.13 -45.20 -19.63
CA GLN A 130 -24.18 -45.61 -21.04
C GLN A 130 -23.54 -46.98 -21.26
N LEU A 131 -22.39 -47.26 -20.63
CA LEU A 131 -21.68 -48.53 -20.77
C LEU A 131 -22.51 -49.69 -20.18
N VAL A 132 -23.15 -49.49 -19.03
CA VAL A 132 -24.06 -50.47 -18.42
C VAL A 132 -25.27 -50.73 -19.31
N LEU A 133 -25.86 -49.67 -19.88
CA LEU A 133 -26.99 -49.81 -20.79
C LEU A 133 -26.59 -50.58 -22.07
N LEU A 134 -25.41 -50.30 -22.62
CA LEU A 134 -24.88 -51.01 -23.78
C LEU A 134 -24.64 -52.50 -23.46
N ALA A 135 -24.05 -52.80 -22.30
CA ALA A 135 -23.89 -54.17 -21.83
C ALA A 135 -25.23 -54.90 -21.70
N MET A 136 -26.23 -54.28 -21.07
CA MET A 136 -27.59 -54.86 -20.96
C MET A 136 -28.22 -55.10 -22.34
N LEU A 137 -28.11 -54.14 -23.26
CA LEU A 137 -28.64 -54.27 -24.61
C LEU A 137 -27.96 -55.43 -25.35
N THR A 138 -26.64 -55.57 -25.25
CA THR A 138 -25.93 -56.69 -25.86
C THR A 138 -26.36 -58.05 -25.32
N VAL A 139 -26.65 -58.17 -24.01
CA VAL A 139 -27.20 -59.40 -23.42
C VAL A 139 -28.58 -59.71 -23.98
N VAL A 140 -29.46 -58.71 -24.10
CA VAL A 140 -30.80 -58.88 -24.69
C VAL A 140 -30.71 -59.35 -26.15
N VAL A 141 -29.78 -58.79 -26.93
CA VAL A 141 -29.55 -59.21 -28.32
C VAL A 141 -29.07 -60.66 -28.39
N ILE A 142 -28.11 -61.07 -27.54
CA ILE A 142 -27.64 -62.46 -27.48
C ILE A 142 -28.79 -63.42 -27.16
N LEU A 143 -29.63 -63.07 -26.18
CA LEU A 143 -30.82 -63.85 -25.83
C LEU A 143 -31.82 -63.96 -26.98
N ALA A 144 -32.08 -62.87 -27.70
CA ALA A 144 -32.96 -62.88 -28.86
C ALA A 144 -32.43 -63.77 -29.99
N VAL A 145 -31.12 -63.73 -30.24
CA VAL A 145 -30.46 -64.57 -31.26
C VAL A 145 -30.48 -66.06 -30.85
N ALA A 146 -30.30 -66.35 -29.56
CA ALA A 146 -30.43 -67.71 -29.02
C ALA A 146 -31.88 -68.23 -29.12
N ALA A 147 -32.87 -67.40 -28.77
CA ALA A 147 -34.29 -67.75 -28.87
C ALA A 147 -34.74 -68.00 -30.31
N ALA A 148 -34.15 -67.29 -31.28
CA ALA A 148 -34.39 -67.51 -32.71
C ALA A 148 -33.69 -68.77 -33.26
N GLY A 149 -32.86 -69.46 -32.46
CA GLY A 149 -32.21 -70.71 -32.83
C GLY A 149 -30.97 -70.55 -33.71
N TYR A 150 -30.45 -69.34 -33.91
CA TYR A 150 -29.24 -69.11 -34.70
C TYR A 150 -27.97 -69.59 -33.99
N ILE A 151 -27.97 -69.58 -32.65
CA ILE A 151 -26.84 -70.03 -31.83
C ILE A 151 -27.32 -71.06 -30.80
N GLY A 152 -26.48 -72.05 -30.48
CA GLY A 152 -26.77 -73.00 -29.42
C GLY A 152 -26.74 -72.33 -28.04
N GLN A 153 -27.54 -72.83 -27.09
CA GLN A 153 -27.66 -72.28 -25.73
C GLN A 153 -26.30 -72.14 -25.04
N ALA A 154 -25.42 -73.15 -25.15
CA ALA A 154 -24.09 -73.10 -24.56
C ALA A 154 -23.24 -71.94 -25.10
N ALA A 155 -23.33 -71.65 -26.41
CA ALA A 155 -22.61 -70.53 -27.02
C ALA A 155 -23.18 -69.17 -26.54
N ALA A 156 -24.50 -69.07 -26.39
CA ALA A 156 -25.15 -67.89 -25.84
C ALA A 156 -24.73 -67.61 -24.39
N ASP A 157 -24.65 -68.66 -23.56
CA ASP A 157 -24.24 -68.55 -22.15
C ASP A 157 -22.78 -68.06 -22.03
N TYR A 158 -21.86 -68.57 -22.85
CA TYR A 158 -20.46 -68.10 -22.87
C TYR A 158 -20.34 -66.64 -23.32
N LEU A 159 -21.07 -66.22 -24.35
CA LEU A 159 -21.07 -64.83 -24.82
C LEU A 159 -21.64 -63.88 -23.77
N MET A 160 -22.71 -64.29 -23.09
CA MET A 160 -23.31 -63.51 -22.01
C MET A 160 -22.35 -63.37 -20.83
N LEU A 161 -21.72 -64.47 -20.41
CA LEU A 161 -20.72 -64.44 -19.35
C LEU A 161 -19.57 -63.50 -19.70
N PHE A 162 -19.07 -63.53 -20.94
CA PHE A 162 -18.02 -62.64 -21.41
C PHE A 162 -18.41 -61.16 -21.27
N VAL A 163 -19.61 -60.77 -21.73
CA VAL A 163 -20.11 -59.39 -21.61
C VAL A 163 -20.21 -58.97 -20.15
N VAL A 164 -20.74 -59.83 -19.28
CA VAL A 164 -20.90 -59.55 -17.84
C VAL A 164 -19.55 -59.39 -17.16
N VAL A 165 -18.57 -60.25 -17.47
CA VAL A 165 -17.22 -60.16 -16.91
C VAL A 165 -16.52 -58.88 -17.33
N VAL A 166 -16.62 -58.48 -18.60
CA VAL A 166 -16.01 -57.24 -19.09
C VAL A 166 -16.68 -56.01 -18.44
N ALA A 167 -18.01 -55.97 -18.39
CA ALA A 167 -18.74 -54.88 -17.76
C ALA A 167 -18.45 -54.78 -16.25
N GLY A 168 -18.45 -55.92 -15.55
CA GLY A 168 -18.11 -56.01 -14.14
C GLY A 168 -16.66 -55.62 -13.84
N GLY A 169 -15.71 -56.04 -14.69
CA GLY A 169 -14.30 -55.68 -14.59
C GLY A 169 -14.08 -54.17 -14.76
N LEU A 170 -14.74 -53.54 -15.73
CA LEU A 170 -14.69 -52.09 -15.93
C LEU A 170 -15.30 -51.33 -14.73
N TRP A 171 -16.39 -51.85 -14.17
CA TRP A 171 -17.02 -51.27 -12.98
C TRP A 171 -16.11 -51.36 -11.74
N LEU A 172 -15.52 -52.53 -11.50
CA LEU A 172 -14.56 -52.74 -10.40
C LEU A 172 -13.31 -51.87 -10.56
N TYR A 173 -12.76 -51.80 -11.78
CA TYR A 173 -11.62 -50.94 -12.09
C TYR A 173 -11.94 -49.47 -11.75
N ARG A 174 -13.12 -48.98 -12.16
CA ARG A 174 -13.54 -47.62 -11.84
C ARG A 174 -13.70 -47.41 -10.33
N TRP A 175 -14.34 -48.33 -9.63
CA TRP A 175 -14.52 -48.26 -8.19
C TRP A 175 -13.17 -48.19 -7.47
N TYR A 176 -12.23 -49.05 -7.85
CA TYR A 176 -10.87 -49.05 -7.32
C TYR A 176 -10.12 -47.75 -7.64
N TYR A 177 -10.14 -47.30 -8.89
CA TYR A 177 -9.49 -46.06 -9.33
C TYR A 177 -10.03 -44.84 -8.57
N THR A 178 -11.35 -44.75 -8.42
CA THR A 178 -12.04 -43.65 -7.73
C THR A 178 -11.73 -43.62 -6.24
N THR A 179 -11.60 -44.79 -5.61
CA THR A 179 -11.47 -44.89 -4.14
C THR A 179 -10.03 -44.75 -3.68
N TYR A 180 -9.07 -45.32 -4.43
CA TYR A 180 -7.69 -45.49 -3.98
C TYR A 180 -6.65 -44.67 -4.75
N ILE A 181 -6.87 -44.40 -6.05
CA ILE A 181 -5.85 -43.77 -6.90
C ILE A 181 -6.13 -42.28 -7.15
N ARG A 182 -7.40 -41.89 -7.27
CA ARG A 182 -7.78 -40.52 -7.63
C ARG A 182 -7.71 -39.56 -6.44
N ASP A 183 -7.19 -38.36 -6.67
CA ASP A 183 -7.24 -37.30 -5.67
C ASP A 183 -8.69 -36.85 -5.45
N ARG A 184 -9.10 -36.75 -4.17
CA ARG A 184 -10.45 -36.30 -3.79
C ARG A 184 -10.68 -34.82 -4.11
N ARG A 185 -9.62 -34.02 -4.16
CA ARG A 185 -9.70 -32.56 -4.34
C ARG A 185 -9.59 -32.13 -5.80
N PHE A 186 -8.73 -32.80 -6.58
CA PHE A 186 -8.48 -32.44 -7.97
C PHE A 186 -8.83 -33.59 -8.92
N TRP A 187 -9.79 -33.36 -9.81
CA TRP A 187 -10.26 -34.41 -10.72
C TRP A 187 -9.19 -34.94 -11.68
N SER A 188 -8.34 -34.04 -12.21
CA SER A 188 -7.32 -34.38 -13.19
C SER A 188 -6.04 -34.97 -12.59
N ARG A 189 -5.93 -35.07 -11.26
CA ARG A 189 -4.71 -35.50 -10.58
C ARG A 189 -4.88 -36.86 -9.92
N ARG A 190 -3.80 -37.65 -9.97
CA ARG A 190 -3.68 -38.86 -9.15
C ARG A 190 -3.17 -38.47 -7.77
N TYR A 191 -3.58 -39.24 -6.78
CA TYR A 191 -3.03 -39.12 -5.43
C TYR A 191 -1.60 -39.67 -5.46
N PHE A 192 -0.61 -38.78 -5.40
CA PHE A 192 0.78 -39.14 -5.17
C PHE A 192 1.05 -39.00 -3.67
N SER A 193 1.42 -40.08 -3.00
CA SER A 193 1.65 -40.10 -1.54
C SER A 193 2.79 -39.18 -1.08
N GLU A 194 3.62 -38.71 -2.01
CA GLU A 194 4.81 -37.89 -1.76
C GLU A 194 4.64 -36.41 -2.14
N ASP A 195 3.67 -36.09 -3.01
CA ASP A 195 3.51 -34.74 -3.56
C ASP A 195 2.62 -33.89 -2.64
N GLY A 196 3.28 -33.21 -1.69
CA GLY A 196 2.65 -32.29 -0.72
C GLY A 196 3.11 -32.42 0.73
N LYS A 197 3.99 -33.38 1.07
CA LYS A 197 4.58 -33.49 2.43
C LYS A 197 6.01 -32.97 2.53
N VAL A 198 6.68 -32.74 1.40
CA VAL A 198 8.01 -32.13 1.37
C VAL A 198 7.84 -30.79 0.68
N ALA A 199 7.92 -29.69 1.45
CA ALA A 199 8.15 -28.40 0.82
C ALA A 199 9.46 -28.51 0.04
N PRO A 200 9.52 -28.13 -1.26
CA PRO A 200 10.79 -28.10 -1.95
C PRO A 200 11.76 -27.23 -1.13
N PRO A 201 12.99 -27.68 -0.86
CA PRO A 201 13.96 -26.86 -0.15
C PRO A 201 14.06 -25.51 -0.86
N SER A 202 13.87 -24.44 -0.08
CA SER A 202 13.73 -23.06 -0.56
C SER A 202 14.77 -22.74 -1.64
N GLY A 203 14.32 -22.64 -2.90
CA GLY A 203 15.17 -22.24 -4.03
C GLY A 203 15.01 -23.02 -5.34
N GLN A 204 14.34 -24.18 -5.37
CA GLN A 204 14.12 -24.90 -6.65
C GLN A 204 12.70 -24.67 -7.17
N LEU A 205 12.61 -23.80 -8.19
CA LEU A 205 11.48 -23.71 -9.10
C LEU A 205 11.25 -25.08 -9.72
N CYS A 206 10.00 -25.55 -9.71
CA CYS A 206 9.57 -26.73 -10.44
C CYS A 206 9.64 -26.46 -11.95
N ILE A 207 10.83 -26.59 -12.53
CA ILE A 207 11.01 -26.67 -13.97
C ILE A 207 11.20 -28.15 -14.30
N GLY A 208 10.15 -28.76 -14.87
CA GLY A 208 10.25 -30.03 -15.59
C GLY A 208 9.89 -31.28 -14.79
N ALA A 209 8.59 -31.57 -14.69
CA ALA A 209 8.09 -32.96 -14.63
C ALA A 209 7.55 -33.35 -16.01
N GLY A 210 8.42 -33.20 -17.01
CA GLY A 210 8.14 -33.46 -18.42
C GLY A 210 9.44 -33.72 -19.17
N ALA A 211 10.19 -34.74 -18.75
CA ALA A 211 11.22 -35.42 -19.54
C ALA A 211 11.83 -36.55 -18.71
N GLN A 212 11.25 -37.75 -18.82
CA GLN A 212 11.92 -39.05 -19.05
C GLN A 212 10.88 -40.16 -18.92
#